data_AF-A0A956HB93-F1
#
_entry.id   AF-A0A956HB93-F1
#
_cell.length_a   1.000
_cell.length_b   1.000
_cell.length_c   1.000
_cell.angle_alpha   90.00
_cell.angle_beta   90.00
_cell.angle_gamma   90.00
#
_symmetry.space_group_name_H-M   'P 1'
#
loop_
_entity.id
_entity.type
_entity.pdbx_description
1 polymer ?
#
loop_
_entity_poly.entity_id
_entity_poly.type
_entity_poly.pdbx_seq_one_letter_code
_entity_poly.pdbx_strand_id
1 'polypeptide(L)'
;MSESYYKVINGVRYDREMLEIADKTTAGQGDGRISVEDAKKLIEAVKDANSYTDTEKTTMAYIRDNYKFTDEADAWFRAEIRKWAATK
;
A
#
# COMPACT_ATOMS: atom_id res chain seq x y z
N MET A 1 -6.80 -6.41 22.74
CA MET A 1 -6.80 -7.40 21.66
C MET A 1 -5.75 -6.95 20.66
N SER A 2 -4.64 -7.68 20.53
CA SER A 2 -3.62 -7.38 19.52
C SER A 2 -4.24 -7.64 18.15
N GLU A 3 -4.67 -6.59 17.45
CA GLU A 3 -5.00 -6.74 16.04
C GLU A 3 -3.75 -7.28 15.34
N SER A 4 -3.90 -8.40 14.65
CA SER A 4 -2.77 -9.05 13.98
C SER A 4 -2.18 -8.11 12.94
N TYR A 5 -0.87 -7.86 13.03
CA TYR A 5 -0.09 -7.08 12.05
C TYR A 5 -0.33 -7.54 10.59
N TYR A 6 -0.67 -8.82 10.42
CA TYR A 6 -0.93 -9.41 9.11
C TYR A 6 -2.40 -9.81 8.93
N LYS A 7 -2.88 -9.67 7.70
CA LYS A 7 -4.15 -10.20 7.18
C LYS A 7 -3.85 -11.37 6.26
N VAL A 8 -4.52 -12.51 6.45
CA VAL A 8 -4.35 -13.67 5.58
C VAL A 8 -5.49 -13.72 4.57
N ILE A 9 -5.17 -13.68 3.28
CA ILE A 9 -6.14 -13.80 2.18
C ILE A 9 -5.71 -14.97 1.32
N ASN A 10 -6.58 -15.97 1.14
CA ASN A 10 -6.26 -17.19 0.37
C ASN A 10 -4.97 -17.91 0.80
N GLY A 11 -4.67 -17.93 2.10
CA GLY A 11 -3.46 -18.56 2.66
C GLY A 11 -2.17 -17.74 2.51
N VAL A 12 -2.23 -16.57 1.86
CA VAL A 12 -1.10 -15.64 1.73
C VAL A 12 -1.20 -14.58 2.82
N ARG A 13 -0.08 -14.28 3.47
CA ARG A 13 0.02 -13.20 4.47
C ARG A 13 0.23 -11.87 3.77
N TYR A 14 -0.52 -10.88 4.21
CA TYR A 14 -0.46 -9.51 3.75
C TYR A 14 -0.35 -8.57 4.94
N ASP A 15 0.22 -7.40 4.74
CA ASP A 15 0.23 -6.32 5.70
C ASP A 15 -1.19 -5.76 5.86
N ARG A 16 -1.71 -5.81 7.09
CA ARG A 16 -3.08 -5.38 7.36
C ARG A 16 -3.24 -3.86 7.18
N GLU A 17 -2.26 -3.09 7.64
CA GLU A 17 -2.31 -1.64 7.64
C GLU A 17 -2.30 -1.09 6.21
N MET A 18 -1.44 -1.62 5.34
CA MET A 18 -1.40 -1.26 3.94
C MET A 18 -2.74 -1.54 3.23
N LEU A 19 -3.36 -2.68 3.53
CA LEU A 19 -4.67 -3.04 2.97
C LEU A 19 -5.77 -2.10 3.48
N GLU A 20 -5.78 -1.77 4.77
CA GLU A 20 -6.76 -0.85 5.34
C GLU A 20 -6.62 0.57 4.78
N ILE A 21 -5.41 1.04 4.51
CA ILE A 21 -5.19 2.34 3.88
C ILE A 21 -5.70 2.32 2.45
N ALA A 22 -5.41 1.27 1.68
CA ALA A 22 -5.94 1.11 0.32
C ALA A 22 -7.48 1.03 0.30
N ASP A 23 -8.08 0.28 1.22
CA ASP A 23 -9.54 0.23 1.40
C ASP A 23 -10.09 1.61 1.75
N LYS A 24 -9.53 2.32 2.74
CA LYS A 24 -10.01 3.65 3.17
C LYS A 24 -9.90 4.70 2.08
N THR A 25 -8.83 4.65 1.29
CA THR A 25 -8.59 5.62 0.21
C THR A 25 -9.51 5.38 -0.99
N THR A 26 -9.90 4.13 -1.25
CA THR A 26 -10.83 3.80 -2.34
C THR A 26 -12.30 3.75 -1.94
N ALA A 27 -12.61 3.55 -0.66
CA ALA A 27 -13.97 3.60 -0.11
C ALA A 27 -14.53 5.03 0.04
N GLY A 28 -13.68 6.06 -0.10
CA GLY A 28 -14.03 7.47 0.06
C GLY A 28 -14.54 8.17 -1.22
N GLN A 29 -14.85 9.46 -1.08
CA GLN A 29 -15.34 10.34 -2.16
C GLN A 29 -14.30 10.49 -3.29
N GLY A 30 -14.69 10.13 -4.52
CA GLY A 30 -13.83 10.25 -5.70
C GLY A 30 -14.32 9.37 -6.87
N ASP A 31 -13.42 9.09 -7.82
CA ASP A 31 -13.67 8.19 -8.96
C ASP A 31 -13.34 6.71 -8.66
N GLY A 32 -13.12 6.39 -7.38
CA GLY A 32 -12.73 5.05 -6.91
C GLY A 32 -11.28 4.69 -7.19
N ARG A 33 -10.42 5.67 -7.49
CA ARG A 33 -8.98 5.47 -7.72
C ARG A 33 -8.14 6.13 -6.63
N ILE A 34 -6.98 5.54 -6.37
CA ILE A 34 -5.96 6.08 -5.47
C ILE A 34 -5.32 7.29 -6.16
N SER A 35 -5.55 8.47 -5.59
CA SER A 35 -4.94 9.73 -6.01
C SER A 35 -3.49 9.83 -5.53
N VAL A 36 -2.75 10.86 -5.98
CA VAL A 36 -1.39 11.12 -5.49
C VAL A 36 -1.38 11.40 -3.98
N GLU A 37 -2.42 12.07 -3.46
CA GLU A 37 -2.53 12.35 -2.02
C GLU A 37 -2.77 11.09 -1.20
N ASP A 38 -3.53 10.14 -1.74
CA ASP A 38 -3.78 8.85 -1.11
C ASP A 38 -2.54 7.95 -1.19
N ALA A 39 -1.83 7.98 -2.32
CA ALA A 39 -0.55 7.31 -2.48
C ALA A 39 0.51 7.82 -1.49
N LYS A 40 0.48 9.11 -1.11
CA LYS A 40 1.35 9.67 -0.06
C LYS A 40 1.05 9.04 1.31
N LYS A 41 -0.21 8.93 1.70
CA LYS A 41 -0.59 8.27 2.96
C LYS A 41 -0.15 6.81 2.97
N LEU A 42 -0.31 6.12 1.84
CA LEU A 42 0.09 4.73 1.67
C LEU A 42 1.61 4.55 1.81
N ILE A 43 2.42 5.44 1.21
CA ILE A 43 3.89 5.33 1.31
C ILE A 43 4.39 5.64 2.71
N GLU A 44 3.74 6.56 3.45
CA GLU A 44 4.13 6.87 4.82
C GLU A 44 3.99 5.67 5.73
N ALA A 45 2.88 4.93 5.62
CA ALA A 45 2.69 3.68 6.37
C ALA A 45 3.72 2.60 6.00
N VAL A 46 4.04 2.46 4.69
CA VAL A 46 5.11 1.55 4.24
C VAL A 46 6.47 1.92 4.84
N LYS A 47 6.78 3.22 4.93
CA LYS A 47 8.03 3.71 5.49
C LYS A 47 8.08 3.51 7.02
N ASP A 48 6.96 3.72 7.71
CA ASP A 48 6.86 3.60 9.18
C ASP A 48 6.95 2.14 9.66
N ALA A 49 6.41 1.19 8.87
CA ALA A 49 6.60 -0.25 9.10
C ALA A 49 8.08 -0.67 9.15
N ASN A 50 8.98 0.18 8.62
CA ASN A 50 10.45 0.10 8.71
C ASN A 50 11.09 -1.16 8.10
N SER A 51 10.29 -2.11 7.62
CA SER A 51 10.65 -3.30 6.88
C SER A 51 9.97 -3.35 5.51
N TYR A 52 10.71 -3.75 4.47
CA TYR A 52 10.16 -4.11 3.16
C TYR A 52 10.44 -5.59 2.90
N THR A 53 9.84 -6.42 3.73
CA THR A 53 9.94 -7.87 3.60
C THR A 53 9.11 -8.34 2.39
N ASP A 54 9.17 -9.64 2.12
CA ASP A 54 8.38 -10.21 1.02
C ASP A 54 6.88 -10.09 1.26
N THR A 55 6.44 -9.91 2.52
CA THR A 55 5.03 -9.66 2.86
C THR A 55 4.57 -8.29 2.37
N GLU A 56 5.33 -7.21 2.60
CA GLU A 56 4.99 -5.86 2.13
C GLU A 56 5.01 -5.79 0.60
N LYS A 57 5.96 -6.48 -0.06
CA LYS A 57 5.97 -6.60 -1.53
C LYS A 57 4.74 -7.32 -2.06
N THR A 58 4.38 -8.44 -1.44
CA THR A 58 3.19 -9.24 -1.82
C THR A 58 1.90 -8.44 -1.59
N THR A 59 1.85 -7.66 -0.51
CA THR A 59 0.75 -6.73 -0.23
C THR A 59 0.67 -5.62 -1.24
N MET A 60 1.80 -5.08 -1.67
CA MET A 60 1.80 -4.04 -2.69
C MET A 60 1.43 -4.54 -4.07
N ALA A 61 1.82 -5.78 -4.42
CA ALA A 61 1.31 -6.45 -5.62
C ALA A 61 -0.22 -6.59 -5.54
N TYR A 62 -0.74 -7.11 -4.42
CA TYR A 62 -2.18 -7.22 -4.22
C TYR A 62 -2.90 -5.87 -4.34
N ILE A 63 -2.33 -4.81 -3.75
CA ILE A 63 -2.93 -3.48 -3.81
C ILE A 63 -2.98 -2.97 -5.26
N ARG A 64 -1.94 -3.18 -6.06
CA ARG A 64 -1.98 -2.78 -7.48
C ARG A 64 -2.93 -3.58 -8.33
N ASP A 65 -3.12 -4.85 -8.01
CA ASP A 65 -4.01 -5.73 -8.76
C ASP A 65 -5.48 -5.49 -8.42
N ASN A 66 -5.78 -5.10 -7.17
CA ASN A 66 -7.15 -4.93 -6.68
C ASN A 66 -7.63 -3.47 -6.66
N TYR A 67 -6.72 -2.49 -6.52
CA TYR A 67 -7.06 -1.06 -6.48
C TYR A 67 -6.50 -0.35 -7.71
N LYS A 68 -7.29 0.57 -8.25
CA LYS A 68 -6.87 1.40 -9.37
C LYS A 68 -6.17 2.64 -8.85
N PHE A 69 -5.01 2.95 -9.40
CA PHE A 69 -4.31 4.20 -9.17
C PHE A 69 -4.61 5.15 -10.34
N THR A 70 -4.53 6.45 -10.11
CA THR A 70 -4.34 7.38 -11.23
C THR A 70 -2.94 7.21 -11.81
N ASP A 71 -2.75 7.54 -13.08
CA ASP A 71 -1.43 7.41 -13.74
C ASP A 71 -0.35 8.20 -12.99
N GLU A 72 -0.70 9.39 -12.52
CA GLU A 72 0.18 10.25 -11.70
C GLU A 72 0.51 9.61 -10.35
N ALA A 73 -0.48 9.00 -9.68
CA ALA A 73 -0.28 8.34 -8.40
C ALA A 73 0.60 7.10 -8.52
N ASP A 74 0.38 6.25 -9.54
CA ASP A 74 1.20 5.06 -9.75
C ASP A 74 2.65 5.43 -10.09
N ALA A 75 2.86 6.41 -10.98
CA ALA A 75 4.19 6.89 -11.33
C ALA A 75 4.93 7.46 -10.12
N TRP A 76 4.26 8.32 -9.33
CA TRP A 76 4.83 8.90 -8.12
C TRP A 76 5.15 7.83 -7.07
N PHE A 77 4.20 6.92 -6.80
CA PHE A 77 4.37 5.86 -5.80
C PHE A 77 5.52 4.91 -6.16
N ARG A 78 5.65 4.52 -7.44
CA ARG A 78 6.79 3.70 -7.94
C ARG A 78 8.12 4.39 -7.70
N ALA A 79 8.20 5.68 -8.01
CA ALA A 79 9.43 6.44 -7.82
C ALA A 79 9.80 6.52 -6.34
N GLU A 80 8.82 6.73 -5.47
CA GLU A 80 9.04 6.89 -4.05
C GLU A 80 9.43 5.58 -3.35
N ILE A 81 8.79 4.45 -3.70
CA ILE A 81 9.22 3.12 -3.23
C ILE A 81 10.65 2.83 -3.67
N ARG A 82 11.01 3.12 -4.93
CA ARG A 82 12.38 2.91 -5.43
C ARG A 82 13.40 3.73 -4.66
N LYS A 83 13.12 5.01 -4.41
CA LYS A 83 14.01 5.88 -3.63
C LYS A 83 14.21 5.35 -2.21
N TRP A 84 13.12 5.00 -1.53
CA TRP A 84 13.21 4.49 -0.17
C TRP A 84 13.90 3.13 -0.10
N ALA A 85 13.59 2.21 -1.02
CA ALA A 85 14.26 0.91 -1.09
C ALA A 85 15.77 1.03 -1.38
N ALA A 86 16.22 2.09 -2.06
CA ALA A 86 17.63 2.37 -2.27
C ALA A 86 18.35 2.95 -1.03
N THR A 87 17.60 3.36 0.01
CA THR A 87 18.15 3.88 1.28
C THR A 87 18.21 2.85 2.40
N LYS A 88 17.76 1.62 2.13
CA LYS A 88 17.78 0.47 3.05
C LYS A 88 18.85 -0.52 2.61
#